data_AF-A0A953PF92-F1
#
_entry.id   AF-A0A953PF92-F1
#
_cell.length_a   1.000
_cell.length_b   1.000
_cell.length_c   1.000
_cell.angle_alpha   90.00
_cell.angle_beta   90.00
_cell.angle_gamma   90.00
#
_symmetry.space_group_name_H-M   'P 1'
#
loop_
_entity.id
_entity.type
_entity.pdbx_description
1 polymer ?
#
loop_
_entity_poly.entity_id
_entity_poly.type
_entity_poly.pdbx_seq_one_letter_code
_entity_poly.pdbx_strand_id
1 'polypeptide(L)'
;MIKHMEPFGYPWLARQSRLQGSISIRLKISSTGSVVDAEASTADALLKEHPLLQNETVKQVRKWAFGCLNCASKDYYDHTLTFVYRLEGEETQKSKSHFTIDPPDRVTITANPPQANW
;
A
#
# COMPACT_ATOMS: atom_id res chain seq x y z
N MET A 1 -12.60 9.70 0.74
CA MET A 1 -12.86 8.37 0.11
C MET A 1 -11.99 8.23 -1.12
N ILE A 2 -11.60 7.02 -1.52
CA ILE A 2 -10.85 6.80 -2.77
C ILE A 2 -11.77 7.08 -3.97
N LYS A 3 -11.31 7.89 -4.92
CA LYS A 3 -12.05 8.26 -6.15
C LYS A 3 -11.47 7.57 -7.37
N HIS A 4 -10.14 7.45 -7.46
CA HIS A 4 -9.43 6.74 -8.50
C HIS A 4 -8.20 6.07 -7.93
N MET A 5 -7.92 4.85 -8.38
CA MET A 5 -6.73 4.11 -8.01
C MET A 5 -6.32 3.16 -9.12
N GLU A 6 -5.02 2.88 -9.15
CA GLU A 6 -4.46 1.79 -9.92
C GLU A 6 -4.10 0.66 -8.93
N PRO A 7 -4.77 -0.51 -9.02
CA PRO A 7 -4.36 -1.68 -8.27
C PRO A 7 -2.93 -2.06 -8.64
N PHE A 8 -2.16 -2.54 -7.66
CA PHE A 8 -0.80 -3.00 -7.90
C PHE A 8 -0.53 -4.33 -7.20
N GLY A 9 0.39 -5.08 -7.78
CA GLY A 9 0.78 -6.39 -7.28
C GLY A 9 1.70 -6.31 -6.06
N TYR A 10 1.92 -7.47 -5.46
CA TYR A 10 2.90 -7.61 -4.39
C TYR A 10 4.30 -7.30 -4.92
N PRO A 11 5.08 -6.40 -4.28
CA PRO A 11 6.42 -6.07 -4.76
C PRO A 11 7.31 -7.30 -4.87
N TRP A 12 7.90 -7.52 -6.04
CA TRP A 12 8.68 -8.74 -6.33
C TRP A 12 9.78 -8.99 -5.31
N LEU A 13 10.60 -7.97 -5.00
CA LEU A 13 11.69 -8.09 -4.04
C LEU A 13 11.19 -8.39 -2.62
N ALA A 14 10.11 -7.73 -2.18
CA ALA A 14 9.52 -7.99 -0.87
C ALA A 14 9.00 -9.43 -0.78
N ARG A 15 8.37 -9.94 -1.85
CA ARG A 15 7.93 -11.33 -1.94
C ARG A 15 9.11 -12.30 -1.87
N GLN A 16 10.17 -12.08 -2.64
CA GLN A 16 11.36 -12.94 -2.65
C GLN A 16 12.04 -13.00 -1.28
N SER A 17 12.09 -11.87 -0.57
CA SER A 17 12.60 -11.77 0.80
C SER A 17 11.58 -12.23 1.86
N ARG A 18 10.40 -12.72 1.46
CA ARG A 18 9.31 -13.13 2.35
C ARG A 18 8.88 -12.06 3.36
N LEU A 19 9.09 -10.79 3.04
CA LEU A 19 8.63 -9.67 3.86
C LEU A 19 7.11 -9.65 3.84
N GLN A 20 6.48 -9.48 4.99
CA GLN A 20 5.04 -9.39 5.16
C GLN A 20 4.73 -8.55 6.39
N GLY A 21 3.49 -8.13 6.57
CA GLY A 21 3.09 -7.33 7.72
C GLY A 21 2.23 -6.14 7.33
N SER A 22 2.07 -5.21 8.26
CA SER A 22 1.20 -4.04 8.09
C SER A 22 2.02 -2.75 8.08
N ILE A 23 1.66 -1.85 7.17
CA ILE A 23 2.20 -0.49 7.10
C ILE A 23 1.05 0.51 7.08
N SER A 24 1.25 1.66 7.70
CA SER A 24 0.33 2.79 7.64
C SER A 24 0.92 3.86 6.75
N ILE A 25 0.13 4.40 5.83
CA ILE A 25 0.53 5.50 4.97
C ILE A 25 -0.32 6.72 5.34
N ARG A 26 0.33 7.75 5.87
CA ARG A 26 -0.29 9.07 6.07
C ARG A 26 -0.16 9.85 4.77
N LEU A 27 -1.28 10.26 4.22
CA LEU A 27 -1.38 11.04 2.99
C LEU A 27 -1.77 12.47 3.34
N LYS A 28 -1.14 13.44 2.67
CA LYS A 28 -1.64 14.80 2.57
C LYS A 28 -2.25 14.97 1.19
N ILE A 29 -3.52 15.33 1.14
CA ILE A 29 -4.31 15.37 -0.10
C ILE A 29 -4.78 16.79 -0.33
N SER A 30 -4.66 17.27 -1.57
CA SER A 30 -5.17 18.56 -2.01
C SER A 30 -6.70 18.57 -2.16
N SER A 31 -7.30 19.75 -2.14
CA SER A 31 -8.74 19.94 -2.39
C SER A 31 -9.25 19.35 -3.72
N THR A 32 -8.38 19.19 -4.72
CA THR A 32 -8.70 18.56 -6.01
C THR A 32 -8.65 17.03 -5.97
N GLY A 33 -8.17 16.45 -4.87
CA GLY A 33 -8.10 15.02 -4.64
C GLY A 33 -6.74 14.39 -4.94
N SER A 34 -5.74 15.14 -5.41
CA SER A 34 -4.40 14.63 -5.66
C SER A 34 -3.59 14.52 -4.36
N VAL A 35 -2.84 13.42 -4.20
CA VAL A 35 -1.88 13.24 -3.11
C VAL A 35 -0.68 14.15 -3.34
N VAL A 36 -0.42 15.07 -2.41
CA VAL A 36 0.73 15.99 -2.46
C VAL A 36 1.88 15.54 -1.57
N ASP A 37 1.59 14.74 -0.54
CA ASP A 37 2.60 14.12 0.30
C ASP A 37 2.14 12.75 0.82
N ALA A 38 3.10 11.88 1.08
CA ALA A 38 2.85 10.52 1.58
C ALA A 38 4.02 10.03 2.42
N GLU A 39 3.72 9.68 3.67
CA GLU A 39 4.68 9.18 4.66
C GLU A 39 4.26 7.78 5.12
N ALA A 40 5.20 6.84 5.13
CA ALA A 40 4.97 5.48 5.57
C ALA A 40 5.49 5.26 7.00
N SER A 41 4.75 4.50 7.79
CA SER A 41 5.15 4.04 9.11
C SER A 41 4.75 2.58 9.33
N THR A 42 5.43 1.92 10.26
CA THR A 42 5.11 0.55 10.67
C THR A 42 5.61 0.32 12.09
N ALA A 43 4.95 -0.58 12.82
CA ALA A 43 5.43 -1.06 14.11
C ALA A 43 6.41 -2.24 13.98
N ASP A 44 6.39 -2.94 12.84
CA ASP A 44 7.19 -4.13 12.58
C ASP A 44 8.69 -3.80 12.45
N ALA A 45 9.54 -4.47 13.24
CA ALA A 45 10.97 -4.23 13.26
C ALA A 45 11.65 -4.61 11.94
N LEU A 46 11.26 -5.74 11.34
CA LEU A 46 11.84 -6.21 10.09
C LEU A 46 11.50 -5.26 8.94
N LEU A 47 10.26 -4.75 8.91
CA LEU A 47 9.86 -3.77 7.90
C LEU A 47 10.53 -2.42 8.12
N LYS A 48 10.88 -2.03 9.35
CA LYS A 48 11.68 -0.81 9.61
C LYS A 48 13.09 -0.94 9.05
N GLU A 49 13.72 -2.10 9.23
CA GLU A 49 15.06 -2.38 8.71
C GLU A 49 15.08 -2.51 7.18
N HIS A 50 14.00 -3.05 6.60
CA HIS A 50 13.83 -3.24 5.16
C HIS A 50 12.58 -2.52 4.63
N PRO A 51 12.64 -1.19 4.38
CA PRO A 51 11.49 -0.37 4.03
C PRO A 51 10.99 -0.58 2.58
N LEU A 52 11.14 -1.79 2.01
CA LEU A 52 10.76 -2.12 0.65
C LEU A 52 9.25 -1.98 0.43
N LEU A 53 8.43 -2.50 1.35
CA LEU A 53 6.97 -2.38 1.25
C LEU A 53 6.56 -0.91 1.32
N GLN A 54 7.10 -0.16 2.28
CA GLN A 54 6.84 1.27 2.47
C GLN A 54 7.16 2.08 1.22
N ASN A 55 8.36 1.91 0.67
CA ASN A 55 8.83 2.67 -0.49
C ASN A 55 7.98 2.40 -1.73
N GLU A 56 7.65 1.14 -1.99
CA GLU A 56 6.84 0.76 -3.15
C GLU A 56 5.39 1.23 -2.97
N THR A 57 4.81 1.11 -1.79
CA THR A 57 3.46 1.62 -1.52
C THR A 57 3.36 3.12 -1.68
N VAL A 58 4.32 3.88 -1.13
CA VAL A 58 4.36 5.36 -1.25
C VAL A 58 4.39 5.78 -2.71
N LYS A 59 5.20 5.12 -3.56
CA LYS A 59 5.24 5.41 -5.00
C LYS A 59 3.89 5.20 -5.68
N GLN A 60 3.13 4.19 -5.25
CA GLN A 60 1.85 3.82 -5.87
C GLN A 60 0.71 4.72 -5.39
N VAL A 61 0.58 4.95 -4.09
CA VAL A 61 -0.50 5.80 -3.55
C VAL A 61 -0.39 7.26 -3.98
N ARG A 62 0.81 7.75 -4.30
CA ARG A 62 0.99 9.09 -4.90
C ARG A 62 0.29 9.26 -6.25
N LYS A 63 -0.03 8.16 -6.94
CA LYS A 63 -0.77 8.16 -8.22
C LYS A 63 -2.28 8.09 -8.02
N TRP A 64 -2.76 7.84 -6.80
CA TRP A 64 -4.18 7.72 -6.52
C TRP A 64 -4.83 9.09 -6.36
N ALA A 65 -6.16 9.13 -6.54
CA ALA A 65 -6.95 10.32 -6.29
C ALA A 65 -8.09 10.03 -5.32
N PHE A 66 -8.39 11.00 -4.47
CA PHE A 66 -9.36 10.90 -3.40
C PHE A 66 -10.46 11.95 -3.57
N GLY A 67 -11.69 11.57 -3.24
CA GLY A 67 -12.79 12.51 -3.13
C GLY A 67 -12.84 13.11 -1.72
N CYS A 68 -13.06 14.43 -1.68
CA CYS A 68 -13.46 15.15 -0.48
C CYS A 68 -14.79 15.86 -0.72
N LEU A 69 -15.82 15.50 0.06
CA LEU A 69 -17.16 16.08 -0.09
C LEU A 69 -17.27 17.48 0.53
N ASN A 70 -16.43 17.80 1.52
CA ASN A 70 -16.54 19.03 2.33
C ASN A 70 -15.23 19.83 2.41
N CYS A 71 -14.28 19.64 1.49
CA CYS A 71 -13.03 20.39 1.51
C CYS A 71 -13.22 21.76 0.86
N ALA A 72 -12.79 22.82 1.54
CA ALA A 72 -12.67 24.12 0.89
C ALA A 72 -11.61 24.04 -0.22
N SER A 73 -11.80 24.81 -1.29
CA SER A 73 -11.02 24.73 -2.53
C SER A 73 -9.52 25.03 -2.40
N LYS A 74 -9.05 25.55 -1.24
CA LYS A 74 -7.63 25.85 -0.98
C LYS A 74 -7.00 25.02 0.14
N ASP A 75 -7.74 24.09 0.73
CA ASP A 75 -7.26 23.31 1.86
C ASP A 75 -6.61 21.99 1.44
N TYR A 76 -5.76 21.49 2.35
CA TYR A 76 -5.28 20.12 2.35
C TYR A 76 -5.97 19.35 3.46
N TYR A 77 -6.14 18.05 3.28
CA TYR A 77 -6.63 17.18 4.33
C TYR A 77 -5.76 15.94 4.46
N ASP A 78 -5.66 15.45 5.69
CA ASP A 78 -4.92 14.24 6.00
C ASP A 78 -5.83 13.00 5.87
N HIS A 79 -5.27 11.92 5.35
CA HIS A 79 -5.94 10.63 5.31
C HIS A 79 -4.92 9.52 5.54
N THR A 80 -5.25 8.56 6.39
CA THR A 80 -4.37 7.42 6.67
C THR A 80 -4.94 6.17 6.03
N LEU A 81 -4.12 5.46 5.26
CA LEU A 81 -4.42 4.14 4.73
C LEU A 81 -3.61 3.08 5.46
N THR A 82 -4.21 1.95 5.78
CA THR A 82 -3.52 0.77 6.31
C THR A 82 -3.38 -0.29 5.22
N PHE A 83 -2.14 -0.63 4.88
CA PHE A 83 -1.83 -1.70 3.94
C PHE A 83 -1.40 -2.95 4.70
N VAL A 84 -2.03 -4.08 4.39
CA VAL A 84 -1.74 -5.40 4.96
C VAL A 84 -1.19 -6.30 3.87
N TYR A 85 0.08 -6.67 3.98
CA TYR A 85 0.78 -7.57 3.07
C TYR A 85 0.82 -8.98 3.65
N ARG A 86 0.34 -9.96 2.89
CA ARG A 86 0.35 -11.37 3.32
C ARG A 86 0.87 -12.29 2.23
N LEU A 87 1.65 -13.29 2.65
CA LEU A 87 2.02 -14.41 1.79
C LEU A 87 1.18 -15.63 2.19
N GLU A 88 0.29 -16.06 1.30
CA GLU A 88 -0.73 -17.10 1.58
C GLU A 88 -0.83 -18.10 0.42
N GLY A 89 -1.17 -19.35 0.73
CA GLY A 89 -1.32 -20.43 -0.25
C GLY A 89 -0.01 -21.16 -0.57
N GLU A 90 -0.02 -21.93 -1.66
CA GLU A 90 1.12 -22.76 -2.07
C GLU A 90 2.26 -21.93 -2.66
N GLU A 91 3.50 -22.37 -2.45
CA GLU A 91 4.66 -21.72 -3.05
C GLU A 91 4.63 -21.85 -4.57
N THR A 92 4.99 -20.78 -5.27
CA THR A 92 5.02 -20.80 -6.74
C THR A 92 6.07 -19.83 -7.27
N GLN A 93 6.60 -20.09 -8.46
CA GLN A 93 7.39 -19.09 -9.18
C GLN A 93 6.54 -17.95 -9.74
N LYS A 94 5.23 -18.18 -9.98
CA LYS A 94 4.34 -17.18 -10.55
C LYS A 94 3.93 -16.15 -9.49
N SER A 95 4.04 -14.86 -9.83
CA SER A 95 3.56 -13.78 -8.99
C SER A 95 2.07 -13.55 -9.21
N LYS A 96 1.22 -14.38 -8.59
CA LYS A 96 -0.21 -14.09 -8.48
C LYS A 96 -0.44 -13.27 -7.21
N SER A 97 -0.96 -12.05 -7.38
CA SER A 97 -1.31 -11.17 -6.27
C SER A 97 -2.78 -10.81 -6.33
N HIS A 98 -3.43 -10.75 -5.18
CA HIS A 98 -4.78 -10.23 -5.04
C HIS A 98 -4.72 -8.91 -4.29
N PHE A 99 -5.45 -7.93 -4.80
CA PHE A 99 -5.55 -6.60 -4.25
C PHE A 99 -6.99 -6.35 -3.86
N THR A 100 -7.23 -6.16 -2.57
CA THR A 100 -8.58 -5.95 -2.00
C THR A 100 -8.60 -4.65 -1.23
N ILE A 101 -9.71 -3.92 -1.34
CA ILE A 101 -9.96 -2.73 -0.53
C ILE A 101 -11.16 -2.97 0.36
N ASP A 102 -10.98 -2.73 1.65
CA ASP A 102 -12.01 -2.66 2.67
C ASP A 102 -12.19 -1.18 3.03
N PRO A 103 -13.20 -0.49 2.48
CA PRO A 103 -13.40 0.93 2.75
C PRO A 103 -13.65 1.20 4.23
N PRO A 104 -13.24 2.37 4.76
CA PRO A 104 -12.72 3.51 4.02
C PRO A 104 -11.19 3.53 3.81
N ASP A 105 -10.42 2.73 4.55
CA ASP A 105 -9.00 2.99 4.79
C ASP A 105 -8.08 1.77 4.74
N ARG A 106 -8.60 0.57 4.50
CA ARG A 106 -7.80 -0.66 4.54
C ARG A 106 -7.61 -1.27 3.15
N VAL A 107 -6.37 -1.62 2.85
CA VAL A 107 -5.96 -2.29 1.61
C VAL A 107 -5.22 -3.56 1.98
N THR A 108 -5.63 -4.69 1.42
CA THR A 108 -4.97 -5.97 1.62
C THR A 108 -4.36 -6.43 0.30
N ILE A 109 -3.06 -6.76 0.33
CA ILE A 109 -2.33 -7.29 -0.81
C ILE A 109 -1.82 -8.67 -0.42
N THR A 110 -2.40 -9.71 -1.02
CA THR A 110 -1.96 -11.09 -0.80
C THR A 110 -1.22 -11.59 -2.01
N ALA A 111 -0.24 -12.45 -1.80
CA ALA A 111 0.41 -13.20 -2.88
C ALA A 111 0.81 -14.59 -2.39
N ASN A 112 1.04 -15.50 -3.31
CA ASN A 112 1.67 -16.76 -2.94
C ASN A 112 3.12 -16.54 -2.46
N PRO A 113 3.65 -17.37 -1.56
CA PRO A 113 5.08 -17.34 -1.22
C PRO A 113 5.96 -17.69 -2.44
N PRO A 114 7.21 -17.17 -2.51
CA PRO A 114 8.15 -17.60 -3.55
C PRO A 114 8.56 -19.06 -3.30
N GLN A 115 8.66 -19.85 -4.37
CA GLN A 115 9.26 -21.18 -4.29
C GLN A 115 10.76 -21.06 -3.99
N ALA A 116 11.25 -21.82 -3.00
CA ALA A 116 12.67 -21.91 -2.76
C ALA A 116 13.34 -22.72 -3.90
N ASN A 117 14.10 -22.06 -4.75
CA ASN A 117 14.96 -22.75 -5.71
C ASN A 117 16.19 -23.25 -4.93
N TRP A 118 16.27 -24.55 -4.68
CA TRP A 118 17.47 -25.26 -4.25
C TRP A 118 18.02 -26.05 -5.44
#